data_AF-A0A2R6L8L0-F1
#
_entry.id   AF-A0A2R6L8L0-F1
#
_cell.length_a   1.000
_cell.length_b   1.000
_cell.length_c   1.000
_cell.angle_alpha   90.00
_cell.angle_beta   90.00
_cell.angle_gamma   90.00
#
_symmetry.space_group_name_H-M   'P 1'
#
loop_
_entity.id
_entity.type
_entity.pdbx_description
1 polymer ?
#
loop_
_entity_poly.entity_id
_entity_poly.type
_entity_poly.pdbx_seq_one_letter_code
_entity_poly.pdbx_strand_id
1 'polypeptide(L)'
;MARGVSTVLDVAVCLLLVGAALATLSGIPPSPAAQPEVDADTAARTVATTTTGVPVDGRTRHGTLATQLADAAVAGATLDDRRLVETAYDEAVADATEAETDDRVFVTATWEPYPDATVSGRLNAGRRPPDSADVAATTLVVDSGVDAPTASTFDALARELAAAVVDRLFPPRRTRAALVDPRTSARAATRYRTAAARLGVDVDRAVADADAAAANEALAAGLASRFEPELRDRYRTPEAAAAALTADEVEIVVRRWDR
;
A
#
# COMPACT_ATOMS: atom_id res chain seq x y z
N MET A 1 -65.04 -23.68 17.90
CA MET A 1 -63.61 -23.90 18.21
C MET A 1 -62.94 -24.65 17.06
N ALA A 2 -62.62 -23.99 15.94
CA ALA A 2 -62.03 -24.68 14.77
C ALA A 2 -60.97 -23.85 14.01
N ARG A 3 -60.55 -22.68 14.52
CA ARG A 3 -59.56 -21.80 13.86
C ARG A 3 -58.12 -21.96 14.36
N GLY A 4 -57.90 -22.64 15.50
CA GLY A 4 -56.55 -22.81 16.07
C GLY A 4 -55.75 -23.98 15.51
N VAL A 5 -56.40 -24.97 14.88
CA VAL A 5 -55.72 -26.18 14.37
C VAL A 5 -55.00 -25.91 13.04
N SER A 6 -55.52 -25.00 12.21
CA SER A 6 -54.96 -24.73 10.87
C SER A 6 -53.65 -23.94 10.92
N THR A 7 -53.49 -23.01 11.86
CA THR A 7 -52.26 -22.20 11.98
C THR A 7 -51.10 -23.00 12.56
N VAL A 8 -51.38 -23.90 13.51
CA VAL A 8 -50.36 -24.78 14.10
C VAL A 8 -49.84 -25.78 13.07
N LEU A 9 -50.72 -26.31 12.21
CA LEU A 9 -50.33 -27.20 11.12
C LEU A 9 -49.44 -26.49 10.09
N ASP A 10 -49.81 -25.26 9.68
CA ASP A 10 -49.02 -24.47 8.72
C ASP A 10 -47.62 -24.13 9.24
N VAL A 11 -47.52 -23.72 10.51
CA VAL A 11 -46.22 -23.42 11.15
C VAL A 11 -45.36 -24.69 11.25
N ALA A 12 -45.95 -25.83 11.60
CA ALA A 12 -45.23 -27.09 11.67
C ALA A 12 -44.70 -27.53 10.30
N VAL A 13 -45.52 -27.43 9.24
CA VAL A 13 -45.09 -27.74 7.87
C VAL A 13 -44.00 -26.79 7.39
N CYS A 14 -44.12 -25.49 7.67
CA CYS A 14 -43.11 -24.50 7.33
C CYS A 14 -41.75 -24.83 8.00
N LEU A 15 -41.76 -25.13 9.30
CA LEU A 15 -40.54 -25.49 10.03
C LEU A 15 -39.93 -26.81 9.51
N LEU A 16 -40.76 -27.77 9.09
CA LEU A 16 -40.29 -29.03 8.50
C LEU A 16 -39.60 -28.80 7.14
N LEU A 17 -40.18 -27.93 6.30
CA LEU A 17 -39.60 -27.58 5.00
C LEU A 17 -38.29 -26.78 5.14
N VAL A 18 -38.23 -25.85 6.09
CA VAL A 18 -37.00 -25.10 6.40
C VAL A 18 -35.92 -26.04 6.96
N GLY A 19 -36.28 -26.97 7.86
CA GLY A 19 -35.37 -27.97 8.39
C GLY A 19 -34.82 -28.90 7.30
N ALA A 20 -35.69 -29.35 6.37
CA ALA A 20 -35.28 -30.16 5.23
C ALA A 20 -34.35 -29.39 4.27
N ALA A 21 -34.65 -28.12 4.00
CA ALA A 21 -33.80 -27.27 3.17
C ALA A 21 -32.41 -27.05 3.78
N LEU A 22 -32.33 -26.80 5.10
CA LEU A 22 -31.06 -26.66 5.82
C LEU A 22 -30.25 -27.96 5.81
N ALA A 23 -30.92 -29.11 5.97
CA ALA A 23 -30.26 -30.42 5.90
C ALA A 23 -29.72 -30.73 4.50
N THR A 24 -30.41 -30.29 3.43
CA THR A 24 -29.88 -30.42 2.06
C THR A 24 -28.68 -29.50 1.82
N LEU A 25 -28.62 -28.33 2.45
CA LEU A 25 -27.50 -27.40 2.30
C LEU A 25 -26.23 -27.92 3.00
N SER A 26 -26.36 -28.59 4.15
CA SER A 26 -25.19 -29.14 4.88
C SER A 26 -24.66 -30.45 4.29
N GLY A 27 -25.42 -31.09 3.40
CA GLY A 27 -25.11 -32.41 2.83
C GLY A 27 -24.43 -32.39 1.47
N ILE A 28 -24.23 -31.21 0.86
CA ILE A 28 -23.51 -31.09 -0.41
C ILE A 28 -22.01 -31.07 -0.09
N PRO A 29 -21.25 -32.16 -0.36
CA PRO A 29 -19.80 -32.05 -0.35
C PRO A 29 -19.42 -30.96 -1.35
N PRO A 30 -18.52 -30.03 -1.02
CA PRO A 30 -18.10 -29.02 -1.97
C PRO A 30 -17.65 -29.74 -3.23
N SER A 31 -18.29 -29.44 -4.37
CA SER A 31 -17.74 -29.86 -5.66
C SER A 31 -16.30 -29.37 -5.68
N PRO A 32 -15.31 -30.22 -6.03
CA PRO A 32 -13.96 -29.72 -6.21
C PRO A 32 -14.05 -28.60 -7.24
N ALA A 33 -13.80 -27.36 -6.80
CA ALA A 33 -13.74 -26.23 -7.70
C ALA A 33 -12.78 -26.61 -8.82
N ALA A 34 -13.19 -26.38 -10.08
CA ALA A 34 -12.28 -26.54 -11.19
C ALA A 34 -11.01 -25.75 -10.85
N GLN A 35 -9.87 -26.43 -10.75
CA GLN A 35 -8.62 -25.75 -10.48
C GLN A 35 -8.38 -24.77 -11.63
N PRO A 36 -8.08 -23.48 -11.35
CA PRO A 36 -7.80 -22.54 -12.42
C PRO A 36 -6.63 -23.09 -13.26
N GLU A 37 -6.76 -23.03 -14.59
CA GLU A 37 -5.76 -23.56 -15.53
C GLU A 37 -4.41 -22.83 -15.37
N VAL A 38 -4.46 -21.57 -14.94
CA VAL A 38 -3.31 -20.75 -14.56
C VAL A 38 -3.27 -20.58 -13.04
N ASP A 39 -2.12 -20.88 -12.42
CA ASP A 39 -1.89 -20.68 -10.98
C ASP A 39 -0.85 -19.57 -10.72
N ALA A 40 -1.29 -18.50 -10.06
CA ALA A 40 -0.46 -17.36 -9.66
C ALA A 40 0.25 -17.57 -8.32
N ASP A 41 -0.11 -18.57 -7.51
CA ASP A 41 0.44 -18.78 -6.17
C ASP A 41 1.93 -19.11 -6.20
N THR A 42 2.39 -19.81 -7.24
CA THR A 42 3.82 -20.08 -7.44
C THR A 42 4.59 -18.78 -7.66
N ALA A 43 4.10 -17.88 -8.52
CA ALA A 43 4.74 -16.59 -8.77
C ALA A 43 4.68 -15.68 -7.53
N ALA A 44 3.54 -15.66 -6.83
CA ALA A 44 3.38 -14.91 -5.59
C ALA A 44 4.33 -15.41 -4.48
N ARG A 45 4.56 -16.72 -4.40
CA ARG A 45 5.55 -17.30 -3.47
C ARG A 45 6.97 -16.86 -3.81
N THR A 46 7.33 -16.81 -5.10
CA THR A 46 8.63 -16.26 -5.54
C THR A 46 8.78 -14.82 -5.08
N VAL A 47 7.78 -13.95 -5.37
CA VAL A 47 7.80 -12.54 -4.93
C VAL A 47 7.88 -12.42 -3.40
N ALA A 48 7.16 -13.26 -2.66
CA ALA A 48 7.14 -13.20 -1.20
C ALA A 48 8.47 -13.62 -0.54
N THR A 49 9.21 -14.55 -1.15
CA THR A 49 10.30 -15.25 -0.45
C THR A 49 11.69 -15.05 -1.07
N THR A 50 11.80 -14.72 -2.35
CA THR A 50 13.09 -14.49 -3.00
C THR A 50 13.76 -13.24 -2.44
N THR A 51 14.97 -13.40 -1.92
CA THR A 51 15.80 -12.31 -1.40
C THR A 51 16.77 -11.84 -2.46
N THR A 52 16.78 -10.55 -2.76
CA THR A 52 17.70 -9.96 -3.75
C THR A 52 18.35 -8.67 -3.23
N GLY A 53 19.47 -8.33 -3.83
CA GLY A 53 20.19 -7.09 -3.56
C GLY A 53 19.92 -6.06 -4.66
N VAL A 54 19.27 -4.96 -4.31
CA VAL A 54 18.96 -3.87 -5.25
C VAL A 54 19.98 -2.75 -5.10
N PRO A 55 20.75 -2.40 -6.14
CA PRO A 55 21.68 -1.29 -6.10
C PRO A 55 20.93 0.04 -6.15
N VAL A 56 21.19 0.92 -5.19
CA VAL A 56 20.64 2.27 -5.10
C VAL A 56 21.69 3.21 -4.52
N ASP A 57 22.03 4.26 -5.25
CA ASP A 57 22.92 5.33 -4.79
C ASP A 57 24.30 4.86 -4.31
N GLY A 58 24.89 3.92 -5.04
CA GLY A 58 26.20 3.33 -4.71
C GLY A 58 26.17 2.39 -3.50
N ARG A 59 25.00 1.96 -3.04
CA ARG A 59 24.80 0.99 -1.97
C ARG A 59 23.86 -0.11 -2.43
N THR A 60 23.99 -1.31 -1.88
CA THR A 60 23.05 -2.41 -2.14
C THR A 60 22.10 -2.54 -0.95
N ARG A 61 20.79 -2.55 -1.22
CA ARG A 61 19.76 -2.89 -0.24
C ARG A 61 19.34 -4.33 -0.43
N HIS A 62 19.40 -5.13 0.63
CA HIS A 62 18.96 -6.52 0.60
C HIS A 62 17.60 -6.66 1.28
N GLY A 63 16.71 -7.45 0.67
CA GLY A 63 15.37 -7.73 1.18
C GLY A 63 14.67 -8.73 0.28
N THR A 64 13.50 -9.22 0.70
CA THR A 64 12.64 -10.01 -0.19
C THR A 64 12.09 -9.11 -1.30
N LEU A 65 11.76 -9.66 -2.47
CA LEU A 65 11.15 -8.88 -3.55
C LEU A 65 9.89 -8.15 -3.06
N ALA A 66 9.05 -8.82 -2.28
CA ALA A 66 7.87 -8.22 -1.63
C ALA A 66 8.21 -6.98 -0.78
N THR A 67 9.21 -7.06 0.10
CA THR A 67 9.63 -5.90 0.91
C THR A 67 10.25 -4.80 0.05
N GLN A 68 11.05 -5.16 -0.98
CA GLN A 68 11.67 -4.18 -1.87
C GLN A 68 10.61 -3.43 -2.70
N LEU A 69 9.59 -4.13 -3.19
CA LEU A 69 8.43 -3.59 -3.89
C LEU A 69 7.61 -2.66 -2.99
N ALA A 70 7.36 -3.05 -1.74
CA ALA A 70 6.67 -2.22 -0.76
C ALA A 70 7.45 -0.93 -0.48
N ASP A 71 8.75 -1.04 -0.18
CA ASP A 71 9.64 0.09 0.05
C ASP A 71 9.67 1.04 -1.16
N ALA A 72 9.69 0.49 -2.38
CA ALA A 72 9.75 1.27 -3.61
C ALA A 72 8.41 1.95 -3.94
N ALA A 73 7.27 1.30 -3.69
CA ALA A 73 5.95 1.92 -3.83
C ALA A 73 5.85 3.16 -2.93
N VAL A 74 6.23 3.06 -1.66
CA VAL A 74 6.23 4.20 -0.73
C VAL A 74 7.25 5.26 -1.14
N ALA A 75 8.49 4.85 -1.48
CA ALA A 75 9.54 5.80 -1.90
C ALA A 75 9.21 6.54 -3.20
N GLY A 76 8.40 5.93 -4.07
CA GLY A 76 7.89 6.49 -5.32
C GLY A 76 6.57 7.24 -5.18
N ALA A 77 6.10 7.51 -3.96
CA ALA A 77 4.83 8.17 -3.72
C ALA A 77 4.70 9.51 -4.47
N THR A 78 3.51 9.72 -5.03
CA THR A 78 3.13 10.91 -5.77
C THR A 78 2.12 11.72 -4.97
N LEU A 79 2.00 12.99 -5.32
CA LEU A 79 0.94 13.90 -4.91
C LEU A 79 0.46 14.58 -6.20
N ASP A 80 -0.82 14.44 -6.53
CA ASP A 80 -1.39 14.92 -7.81
C ASP A 80 -0.58 14.40 -9.02
N ASP A 81 -0.32 13.08 -9.08
CA ASP A 81 0.47 12.39 -10.11
C ASP A 81 1.94 12.83 -10.24
N ARG A 82 2.44 13.66 -9.33
CA ARG A 82 3.83 14.14 -9.35
C ARG A 82 4.56 13.59 -8.15
N ARG A 83 5.73 12.98 -8.38
CA ARG A 83 6.56 12.43 -7.30
C ARG A 83 6.82 13.47 -6.22
N LEU A 84 6.60 13.05 -4.97
CA LEU A 84 7.02 13.81 -3.79
C LEU A 84 8.54 13.88 -3.74
N VAL A 85 9.20 12.78 -4.13
CA VAL A 85 10.65 12.69 -4.13
C VAL A 85 11.19 11.93 -5.33
N GLU A 86 12.26 12.46 -5.92
CA GLU A 86 12.99 11.78 -6.98
C GLU A 86 13.79 10.60 -6.43
N THR A 87 13.66 9.45 -7.08
CA THR A 87 14.33 8.19 -6.75
C THR A 87 14.49 7.35 -8.01
N ALA A 88 15.59 6.59 -8.10
CA ALA A 88 15.79 5.56 -9.13
C ALA A 88 15.54 4.14 -8.56
N TYR A 89 15.09 4.07 -7.31
CA TYR A 89 14.95 2.83 -6.57
C TYR A 89 13.81 1.95 -7.11
N ASP A 90 12.74 2.56 -7.57
CA ASP A 90 11.60 1.87 -8.17
C ASP A 90 11.95 1.17 -9.48
N GLU A 91 12.70 1.84 -10.37
CA GLU A 91 13.20 1.21 -11.60
C GLU A 91 14.12 0.03 -11.25
N ALA A 92 15.06 0.21 -10.32
CA ALA A 92 15.97 -0.85 -9.90
C ALA A 92 15.26 -2.05 -9.25
N VAL A 93 14.16 -1.82 -8.52
CA VAL A 93 13.32 -2.90 -7.94
C VAL A 93 12.49 -3.59 -9.01
N ALA A 94 11.96 -2.85 -10.00
CA ALA A 94 11.23 -3.43 -11.12
C ALA A 94 12.14 -4.36 -11.93
N ASP A 95 13.34 -3.90 -12.30
CA ASP A 95 14.35 -4.71 -13.01
C ASP A 95 14.72 -5.98 -12.22
N ALA A 96 14.94 -5.84 -10.90
CA ALA A 96 15.26 -6.98 -10.05
C ALA A 96 14.09 -7.96 -9.93
N THR A 97 12.84 -7.47 -9.96
CA THR A 97 11.65 -8.34 -9.94
C THR A 97 11.52 -9.08 -11.26
N GLU A 98 11.74 -8.42 -12.39
CA GLU A 98 11.72 -9.04 -13.72
C GLU A 98 12.81 -10.10 -13.87
N ALA A 99 14.00 -9.87 -13.32
CA ALA A 99 15.10 -10.84 -13.36
C ALA A 99 14.81 -12.14 -12.60
N GLU A 100 13.94 -12.08 -11.58
CA GLU A 100 13.63 -13.20 -10.68
C GLU A 100 12.28 -13.87 -10.99
N THR A 101 11.48 -13.30 -11.91
CA THR A 101 10.17 -13.79 -12.30
C THR A 101 10.12 -14.23 -13.77
N ASP A 102 9.10 -14.99 -14.15
CA ASP A 102 8.91 -15.39 -15.55
C ASP A 102 8.37 -14.23 -16.40
N ASP A 103 8.64 -14.23 -17.71
CA ASP A 103 8.16 -13.22 -18.68
C ASP A 103 6.62 -13.06 -18.72
N ARG A 104 5.87 -13.99 -18.11
CA ARG A 104 4.41 -13.94 -17.95
C ARG A 104 3.94 -13.62 -16.54
N VAL A 105 4.77 -12.90 -15.79
CA VAL A 105 4.39 -12.37 -14.49
C VAL A 105 4.33 -10.84 -14.58
N PHE A 106 3.26 -10.29 -14.03
CA PHE A 106 3.08 -8.85 -13.87
C PHE A 106 2.76 -8.56 -12.42
N VAL A 107 3.59 -7.76 -11.79
CA VAL A 107 3.44 -7.40 -10.38
C VAL A 107 3.06 -5.93 -10.28
N THR A 108 2.01 -5.65 -9.53
CA THR A 108 1.64 -4.28 -9.15
C THR A 108 1.72 -4.15 -7.64
N ALA A 109 2.59 -3.28 -7.15
CA ALA A 109 2.62 -2.87 -5.75
C ALA A 109 1.95 -1.50 -5.63
N THR A 110 0.95 -1.39 -4.75
CA THR A 110 0.19 -0.16 -4.50
C THR A 110 0.22 0.17 -3.01
N TRP A 111 0.57 1.41 -2.70
CA TRP A 111 0.53 1.97 -1.36
C TRP A 111 -0.40 3.18 -1.37
N GLU A 112 -1.40 3.17 -0.51
CA GLU A 112 -2.30 4.30 -0.27
C GLU A 112 -2.54 4.41 1.24
N PRO A 113 -2.38 5.60 1.86
CA PRO A 113 -2.59 5.76 3.29
C PRO A 113 -4.05 5.55 3.72
N TYR A 114 -4.98 5.73 2.79
CA TYR A 114 -6.38 5.38 2.87
C TYR A 114 -6.91 5.25 1.42
N PRO A 115 -8.04 4.55 1.20
CA PRO A 115 -8.57 4.34 -0.14
C PRO A 115 -8.76 5.64 -0.93
N ASP A 116 -8.25 5.66 -2.17
CA ASP A 116 -8.28 6.80 -3.10
C ASP A 116 -7.61 8.07 -2.55
N ALA A 117 -6.61 7.93 -1.69
CA ALA A 117 -5.82 9.08 -1.23
C ALA A 117 -5.14 9.79 -2.39
N THR A 118 -5.11 11.14 -2.34
CA THR A 118 -4.38 11.95 -3.34
C THR A 118 -2.87 11.67 -3.32
N VAL A 119 -2.37 11.18 -2.17
CA VAL A 119 -1.00 10.71 -2.04
C VAL A 119 -1.01 9.20 -2.16
N SER A 120 -0.37 8.67 -3.21
CA SER A 120 -0.31 7.24 -3.45
C SER A 120 1.02 6.83 -4.08
N GLY A 121 1.39 5.58 -3.88
CA GLY A 121 2.56 4.95 -4.47
C GLY A 121 2.13 3.80 -5.36
N ARG A 122 2.69 3.71 -6.57
CA ARG A 122 2.47 2.55 -7.44
C ARG A 122 3.74 2.18 -8.18
N LEU A 123 4.07 0.90 -8.15
CA LEU A 123 5.16 0.31 -8.92
C LEU A 123 4.62 -0.87 -9.72
N ASN A 124 4.97 -0.92 -11.00
CA ASN A 124 4.68 -2.05 -11.87
C ASN A 124 5.99 -2.70 -12.31
N ALA A 125 6.04 -4.03 -12.28
CA ALA A 125 7.18 -4.80 -12.76
C ALA A 125 6.70 -5.93 -13.67
N GLY A 126 7.43 -6.17 -14.76
CA GLY A 126 7.07 -7.14 -15.77
C GLY A 126 6.17 -6.59 -16.86
N ARG A 127 5.88 -7.45 -17.85
CA ARG A 127 5.04 -7.09 -18.99
C ARG A 127 3.57 -7.14 -18.59
N ARG A 128 2.74 -6.24 -19.10
CA ARG A 128 1.29 -6.31 -18.87
C ARG A 128 0.70 -7.55 -19.56
N PRO A 129 -0.22 -8.29 -18.94
CA PRO A 129 -0.93 -9.39 -19.60
C PRO A 129 -1.63 -8.89 -20.87
N PRO A 130 -1.64 -9.66 -21.97
CA PRO A 130 -2.48 -9.36 -23.13
C PRO A 130 -3.96 -9.32 -22.76
N ASP A 131 -4.74 -8.44 -23.41
CA ASP A 131 -6.17 -8.28 -23.13
C ASP A 131 -7.01 -9.55 -23.39
N SER A 132 -6.47 -10.50 -24.16
CA SER A 132 -7.11 -11.77 -24.53
C SER A 132 -6.66 -12.98 -23.72
N ALA A 133 -5.70 -12.82 -22.79
CA ALA A 133 -5.15 -13.94 -22.05
C ALA A 133 -5.98 -14.23 -20.79
N ASP A 134 -6.09 -15.50 -20.43
CA ASP A 134 -6.63 -15.89 -19.13
C ASP A 134 -5.61 -15.57 -18.03
N VAL A 135 -6.04 -14.77 -17.03
CA VAL A 135 -5.16 -14.25 -15.97
C VAL A 135 -5.58 -14.82 -14.61
N ALA A 136 -4.62 -15.42 -13.92
CA ALA A 136 -4.72 -15.69 -12.50
C ALA A 136 -4.03 -14.58 -11.70
N ALA A 137 -4.59 -14.23 -10.54
CA ALA A 137 -4.04 -13.20 -9.67
C ALA A 137 -4.01 -13.68 -8.22
N THR A 138 -2.91 -13.43 -7.53
CA THR A 138 -2.74 -13.64 -6.09
C THR A 138 -2.31 -12.31 -5.47
N THR A 139 -2.92 -11.96 -4.34
CA THR A 139 -2.65 -10.70 -3.63
C THR A 139 -1.87 -10.98 -2.36
N LEU A 140 -0.84 -10.19 -2.12
CA LEU A 140 -0.04 -10.18 -0.90
C LEU A 140 -0.21 -8.82 -0.22
N VAL A 141 -0.26 -8.81 1.10
CA VAL A 141 -0.21 -7.58 1.91
C VAL A 141 1.11 -7.58 2.65
N VAL A 142 1.86 -6.49 2.54
CA VAL A 142 3.21 -6.34 3.07
C VAL A 142 3.28 -5.05 3.88
N ASP A 143 4.03 -5.07 4.98
CA ASP A 143 4.31 -3.87 5.78
C ASP A 143 5.00 -2.79 4.94
N SER A 144 4.48 -1.56 4.98
CA SER A 144 5.00 -0.40 4.25
C SER A 144 6.17 0.29 4.99
N GLY A 145 6.33 0.00 6.27
CA GLY A 145 7.21 0.68 7.22
C GLY A 145 6.72 2.07 7.65
N VAL A 146 5.51 2.48 7.27
CA VAL A 146 4.87 3.72 7.76
C VAL A 146 4.04 3.37 8.98
N ASP A 147 4.30 4.04 10.10
CA ASP A 147 3.55 3.81 11.32
C ASP A 147 2.08 4.26 11.18
N ALA A 148 1.15 3.39 11.55
CA ALA A 148 -0.27 3.73 11.58
C ALA A 148 -0.57 4.74 12.70
N PRO A 149 -1.29 5.84 12.41
CA PRO A 149 -1.65 6.82 13.43
C PRO A 149 -2.72 6.27 14.38
N THR A 150 -2.77 6.80 15.60
CA THR A 150 -3.67 6.33 16.67
C THR A 150 -4.56 7.42 17.24
N ALA A 151 -4.43 8.64 16.73
CA ALA A 151 -5.21 9.80 17.12
C ALA A 151 -6.74 9.64 16.98
N SER A 152 -7.48 10.41 17.78
CA SER A 152 -8.95 10.41 17.83
C SER A 152 -9.61 11.63 17.18
N THR A 153 -8.85 12.49 16.49
CA THR A 153 -9.39 13.65 15.76
C THR A 153 -8.82 13.69 14.35
N PHE A 154 -9.56 14.26 13.39
CA PHE A 154 -9.08 14.38 12.01
C PHE A 154 -7.77 15.15 11.88
N ASP A 155 -7.60 16.26 12.61
CA ASP A 155 -6.36 17.05 12.60
C ASP A 155 -5.18 16.23 13.13
N ALA A 156 -5.36 15.56 14.27
CA ALA A 156 -4.30 14.74 14.85
C ALA A 156 -3.98 13.50 13.99
N LEU A 157 -4.98 12.84 13.40
CA LEU A 157 -4.77 11.73 12.46
C LEU A 157 -3.96 12.18 11.24
N ALA A 158 -4.33 13.31 10.64
CA ALA A 158 -3.62 13.84 9.48
C ALA A 158 -2.17 14.21 9.82
N ARG A 159 -1.92 14.80 11.00
CA ARG A 159 -0.56 15.15 11.47
C ARG A 159 0.29 13.91 11.75
N GLU A 160 -0.25 12.93 12.47
CA GLU A 160 0.47 11.69 12.78
C GLU A 160 0.79 10.91 11.50
N LEU A 161 -0.18 10.76 10.60
CA LEU A 161 0.00 10.12 9.30
C LEU A 161 1.06 10.85 8.46
N ALA A 162 0.96 12.18 8.38
CA ALA A 162 1.92 12.97 7.61
C ALA A 162 3.34 12.87 8.18
N ALA A 163 3.49 12.89 9.51
CA ALA A 163 4.77 12.69 10.17
C ALA A 163 5.35 11.30 9.87
N ALA A 164 4.54 10.24 9.97
CA ALA A 164 4.97 8.88 9.67
C ALA A 164 5.44 8.72 8.21
N VAL A 165 4.72 9.30 7.25
CA VAL A 165 5.11 9.30 5.83
C VAL A 165 6.42 10.07 5.61
N VAL A 166 6.56 11.25 6.21
CA VAL A 166 7.78 12.05 6.07
C VAL A 166 8.98 11.35 6.72
N ASP A 167 8.83 10.75 7.90
CA ASP A 167 9.90 10.00 8.56
C ASP A 167 10.31 8.77 7.75
N ARG A 168 9.36 8.11 7.08
CA ARG A 168 9.65 7.01 6.15
C ARG A 168 10.50 7.46 4.96
N LEU A 169 10.17 8.61 4.37
CA LEU A 169 10.84 9.16 3.19
C LEU A 169 12.15 9.90 3.51
N PHE A 170 12.24 10.47 4.71
CA PHE A 170 13.33 11.31 5.21
C PHE A 170 13.75 10.90 6.64
N PRO A 171 14.30 9.68 6.86
CA PRO A 171 14.62 9.24 8.21
C PRO A 171 15.59 10.22 8.91
N PRO A 172 15.19 10.87 10.01
CA PRO A 172 15.80 12.14 10.47
C PRO A 172 17.29 12.02 10.80
N ARG A 173 17.70 10.89 11.38
CA ARG A 173 19.11 10.62 11.69
C ARG A 173 19.95 10.45 10.42
N ARG A 174 19.41 9.75 9.40
CA ARG A 174 20.11 9.48 8.14
C ARG A 174 20.16 10.73 7.27
N THR A 175 19.07 11.49 7.20
CA THR A 175 19.00 12.73 6.42
C THR A 175 19.85 13.82 7.04
N ARG A 176 19.90 13.95 8.37
CA ARG A 176 20.87 14.83 9.04
C ARG A 176 22.30 14.47 8.71
N ALA A 177 22.66 13.18 8.80
CA ALA A 177 23.99 12.70 8.44
C ALA A 177 24.33 13.04 6.98
N ALA A 178 23.36 12.92 6.07
CA ALA A 178 23.55 13.25 4.66
C ALA A 178 23.71 14.76 4.42
N LEU A 179 22.98 15.61 5.15
CA LEU A 179 23.07 17.08 5.07
C LEU A 179 24.42 17.61 5.57
N VAL A 180 25.03 16.97 6.57
CA VAL A 180 26.34 17.40 7.09
C VAL A 180 27.54 16.87 6.29
N ASP A 181 27.39 15.76 5.55
CA ASP A 181 28.48 15.21 4.74
C ASP A 181 28.58 15.96 3.39
N PRO A 182 29.71 16.62 3.09
CA PRO A 182 29.90 17.36 1.83
C PRO A 182 29.68 16.54 0.56
N ARG A 183 29.84 15.21 0.61
CA ARG A 183 29.63 14.32 -0.55
C ARG A 183 28.15 14.10 -0.85
N THR A 184 27.27 14.26 0.12
CA THR A 184 25.85 13.94 0.00
C THR A 184 24.93 15.12 0.28
N SER A 185 25.43 16.20 0.86
CA SER A 185 24.66 17.36 1.31
C SER A 185 23.88 18.01 0.18
N ALA A 186 24.51 18.23 -0.98
CA ALA A 186 23.85 18.82 -2.14
C ALA A 186 22.64 17.98 -2.59
N ARG A 187 22.79 16.66 -2.63
CA ARG A 187 21.72 15.73 -3.03
C ARG A 187 20.61 15.65 -1.98
N ALA A 188 20.97 15.56 -0.70
CA ALA A 188 20.00 15.57 0.40
C ALA A 188 19.21 16.89 0.43
N ALA A 189 19.87 18.03 0.24
CA ALA A 189 19.24 19.33 0.17
C ALA A 189 18.27 19.44 -1.03
N THR A 190 18.69 18.96 -2.21
CA THR A 190 17.80 18.90 -3.39
C THR A 190 16.57 18.02 -3.11
N ARG A 191 16.74 16.86 -2.45
CA ARG A 191 15.64 15.97 -2.08
C ARG A 191 14.59 16.69 -1.21
N TYR A 192 15.03 17.43 -0.19
CA TYR A 192 14.14 18.25 0.64
C TYR A 192 13.46 19.37 -0.14
N ARG A 193 14.21 20.14 -0.94
CA ARG A 193 13.64 21.26 -1.72
C ARG A 193 12.61 20.80 -2.75
N THR A 194 12.83 19.64 -3.39
CA THR A 194 11.85 19.06 -4.31
C THR A 194 10.53 18.77 -3.58
N ALA A 195 10.58 18.06 -2.45
CA ALA A 195 9.38 17.76 -1.66
C ALA A 195 8.71 19.05 -1.15
N ALA A 196 9.49 20.00 -0.65
CA ALA A 196 9.02 21.28 -0.15
C ALA A 196 8.28 22.09 -1.23
N ALA A 197 8.84 22.14 -2.45
CA ALA A 197 8.21 22.80 -3.58
C ALA A 197 6.89 22.14 -4.00
N ARG A 198 6.74 20.81 -3.88
CA ARG A 198 5.47 20.11 -4.14
C ARG A 198 4.41 20.45 -3.10
N LEU A 199 4.82 20.55 -1.84
CA LEU A 199 3.93 20.80 -0.70
C LEU A 199 3.67 22.30 -0.48
N GLY A 200 4.43 23.18 -1.13
CA GLY A 200 4.32 24.63 -0.97
C GLY A 200 4.84 25.13 0.39
N VAL A 201 5.84 24.46 0.95
CA VAL A 201 6.47 24.81 2.24
C VAL A 201 7.91 25.28 2.03
N ASP A 202 8.43 26.05 2.99
CA ASP A 202 9.83 26.48 3.00
C ASP A 202 10.65 25.62 3.97
N VAL A 203 11.77 25.09 3.48
CA VAL A 203 12.72 24.28 4.23
C VAL A 203 14.15 24.82 4.15
N ASP A 204 14.40 25.92 3.43
CA ASP A 204 15.75 26.33 3.03
C ASP A 204 16.63 26.66 4.23
N ARG A 205 16.07 27.34 5.24
CA ARG A 205 16.78 27.62 6.49
C ARG A 205 17.13 26.33 7.24
N ALA A 206 16.16 25.43 7.42
CA ALA A 206 16.37 24.17 8.12
C ALA A 206 17.41 23.29 7.41
N VAL A 207 17.35 23.22 6.07
CA VAL A 207 18.33 22.50 5.25
C VAL A 207 19.72 23.13 5.35
N ALA A 208 19.84 24.46 5.33
CA ALA A 208 21.11 25.16 5.49
C ALA A 208 21.75 24.93 6.88
N ASP A 209 20.93 24.87 7.92
CA ASP A 209 21.35 24.59 9.31
C ASP A 209 21.57 23.08 9.57
N ALA A 210 21.37 22.23 8.55
CA ALA A 210 21.34 20.77 8.66
C ALA A 210 20.37 20.23 9.73
N ASP A 211 19.29 20.97 9.98
CA ASP A 211 18.21 20.61 10.89
C ASP A 211 17.14 19.78 10.16
N ALA A 212 17.42 18.48 10.03
CA ALA A 212 16.49 17.54 9.42
C ALA A 212 15.16 17.43 10.17
N ALA A 213 15.13 17.68 11.49
CA ALA A 213 13.89 17.60 12.25
C ALA A 213 12.95 18.75 11.90
N ALA A 214 13.47 19.98 11.87
CA ALA A 214 12.70 21.15 11.45
C ALA A 214 12.25 21.06 9.97
N ALA A 215 13.09 20.51 9.08
CA ALA A 215 12.71 20.26 7.70
C ALA A 215 11.60 19.21 7.59
N ASN A 216 11.70 18.09 8.32
CA ASN A 216 10.66 17.07 8.36
C ASN A 216 9.33 17.61 8.91
N GLU A 217 9.38 18.41 9.98
CA GLU A 217 8.19 19.03 10.56
C GLU A 217 7.47 19.94 9.56
N ALA A 218 8.23 20.75 8.81
CA ALA A 218 7.66 21.61 7.77
C ALA A 218 7.00 20.79 6.63
N LEU A 219 7.66 19.72 6.16
CA LEU A 219 7.08 18.82 5.16
C LEU A 219 5.81 18.12 5.70
N ALA A 220 5.85 17.64 6.94
CA ALA A 220 4.73 16.95 7.56
C ALA A 220 3.53 17.89 7.75
N ALA A 221 3.75 19.15 8.13
CA ALA A 221 2.70 20.15 8.20
C ALA A 221 2.06 20.43 6.82
N GLY A 222 2.88 20.52 5.77
CA GLY A 222 2.40 20.69 4.39
C GLY A 222 1.55 19.51 3.92
N LEU A 223 1.96 18.28 4.27
CA LEU A 223 1.24 17.05 3.91
C LEU A 223 -0.05 16.87 4.74
N ALA A 224 -0.02 17.15 6.05
CA ALA A 224 -1.19 17.12 6.91
C ALA A 224 -2.29 18.08 6.43
N SER A 225 -1.89 19.24 5.90
CA SER A 225 -2.82 20.23 5.30
C SER A 225 -3.54 19.70 4.04
N ARG A 226 -3.07 18.59 3.45
CA ARG A 226 -3.76 17.88 2.35
C ARG A 226 -4.65 16.76 2.88
N PHE A 227 -4.14 15.96 3.82
CA PHE A 227 -4.87 14.83 4.39
C PHE A 227 -6.08 15.25 5.22
N GLU A 228 -5.97 16.29 6.03
CA GLU A 228 -7.04 16.65 6.98
C GLU A 228 -8.37 17.02 6.27
N PRO A 229 -8.38 17.87 5.21
CA PRO A 229 -9.62 18.12 4.45
C PRO A 229 -10.18 16.87 3.78
N GLU A 230 -9.33 16.02 3.19
CA GLU A 230 -9.76 14.79 2.51
C GLU A 230 -10.41 13.81 3.47
N LEU A 231 -9.79 13.59 4.65
CA LEU A 231 -10.34 12.72 5.68
C LEU A 231 -11.70 13.23 6.18
N ARG A 232 -11.86 14.56 6.34
CA ARG A 232 -13.13 15.16 6.75
C ARG A 232 -14.22 15.08 5.69
N ASP A 233 -13.86 15.21 4.42
CA ASP A 233 -14.82 15.12 3.31
C ASP A 233 -15.31 13.68 3.13
N ARG A 234 -14.38 12.72 3.22
CA ARG A 234 -14.65 11.30 2.97
C ARG A 234 -15.34 10.60 4.14
N TYR A 235 -14.98 10.94 5.37
CA TYR A 235 -15.45 10.21 6.55
C TYR A 235 -16.28 11.10 7.49
N ARG A 236 -17.36 10.54 8.02
CA ARG A 236 -18.25 11.26 8.95
C ARG A 236 -17.63 11.49 10.32
N THR A 237 -16.71 10.62 10.74
CA THR A 237 -16.14 10.59 12.09
C THR A 237 -14.66 10.21 12.05
N PRO A 238 -13.81 10.75 12.95
CA PRO A 238 -12.40 10.38 13.03
C PRO A 238 -12.17 8.87 13.22
N GLU A 239 -13.03 8.18 13.96
CA GLU A 239 -12.92 6.74 14.21
C GLU A 239 -13.11 5.92 12.93
N ALA A 240 -14.02 6.35 12.06
CA ALA A 240 -14.25 5.74 10.76
C ALA A 240 -13.07 6.00 9.81
N ALA A 241 -12.46 7.18 9.88
CA ALA A 241 -11.24 7.48 9.13
C ALA A 241 -10.08 6.61 9.61
N ALA A 242 -9.84 6.56 10.93
CA ALA A 242 -8.78 5.74 11.52
C ALA A 242 -8.93 4.25 11.16
N ALA A 243 -10.14 3.71 11.19
CA ALA A 243 -10.42 2.32 10.80
C ALA A 243 -10.25 2.04 9.30
N ALA A 244 -10.21 3.07 8.46
CA ALA A 244 -10.02 2.97 7.01
C ALA A 244 -8.59 3.24 6.57
N LEU A 245 -7.67 3.55 7.50
CA LEU A 245 -6.28 3.74 7.18
C LEU A 245 -5.62 2.42 6.82
N THR A 246 -4.80 2.47 5.79
CA THR A 246 -4.00 1.35 5.27
C THR A 246 -2.55 1.78 5.09
N ALA A 247 -2.13 2.82 5.83
CA ALA A 247 -0.83 3.46 5.65
C ALA A 247 0.34 2.51 5.94
N ASP A 248 0.18 1.58 6.87
CA ASP A 248 1.12 0.54 7.24
C ASP A 248 1.16 -0.64 6.26
N GLU A 249 0.31 -0.65 5.23
CA GLU A 249 0.16 -1.76 4.29
C GLU A 249 0.47 -1.36 2.84
N VAL A 250 1.11 -2.27 2.12
CA VAL A 250 1.23 -2.25 0.65
C VAL A 250 0.54 -3.48 0.10
N GLU A 251 -0.39 -3.27 -0.83
CA GLU A 251 -1.01 -4.34 -1.60
C GLU A 251 -0.14 -4.68 -2.80
N ILE A 252 0.28 -5.94 -2.91
CA ILE A 252 1.03 -6.47 -4.05
C ILE A 252 0.17 -7.49 -4.78
N VAL A 253 -0.30 -7.14 -5.97
CA VAL A 253 -1.05 -8.05 -6.83
C VAL A 253 -0.11 -8.67 -7.86
N VAL A 254 0.07 -9.98 -7.74
CA VAL A 254 0.88 -10.79 -8.66
C VAL A 254 -0.06 -11.45 -9.65
N ARG A 255 0.06 -11.07 -10.92
CA ARG A 255 -0.71 -11.63 -12.03
C ARG A 255 0.16 -12.55 -12.86
N ARG A 256 -0.40 -13.69 -13.25
CA ARG A 256 0.19 -14.63 -14.19
C ARG A 256 -0.81 -14.97 -15.27
N TRP A 257 -0.35 -15.18 -16.49
CA TRP A 257 -1.20 -15.60 -17.61
C TRP A 257 -0.54 -16.69 -18.45
N ASP A 258 -1.38 -17.41 -19.20
CA ASP A 258 -0.94 -18.35 -20.23
C ASP A 258 -0.98 -17.75 -21.64
N ARG A 259 -0.46 -18.49 -22.62
CA ARG A 259 -0.24 -17.99 -23.99
C ARG A 259 -1.53 -17.67 -24.73
#